data_AF-A0A8S1KMC9-F1
#
_entry.id   AF-A0A8S1KMC9-F1
#
_cell.length_a   1.000
_cell.length_b   1.000
_cell.length_c   1.000
_cell.angle_alpha   90.00
_cell.angle_beta   90.00
_cell.angle_gamma   90.00
#
_symmetry.space_group_name_H-M   'P 1'
#
loop_
_entity.id
_entity.type
_entity.pdbx_description
1 polymer ?
#
loop_
_entity_poly.entity_id
_entity_poly.type
_entity_poly.pdbx_seq_one_letter_code
_entity_poly.pdbx_strand_id
1 'polypeptide(L)'
;MDLILDQQIAQVEKEEEQISSSSVCSHDSDSSFDLENKVHNKSLLKKPTNEQNGDEQKRNGKFGLKYAKISNRQRQALIERVTSTGCTIKSAAKDLSINFSTAKAIMQIFRREGRITKKIVREIKQKTNKNLGQNSEDIVQKKSQFNEKNEGYVKVEAIQDNNETNLYQQAEEANRHQALIIQQLNAQNIYLQSRVNQLQQDKLQINQKYELLIMQYHQLQQMAHQFLQPCMYQCSTFSQ
;
A
#
# COMPACT_ATOMS: atom_id res chain seq x y z
N MET A 1 24.61 8.29 42.52
CA MET A 1 24.64 7.59 41.21
C MET A 1 23.53 8.11 40.29
N ASP A 2 23.08 9.36 40.45
CA ASP A 2 21.95 9.93 39.69
C ASP A 2 22.33 11.17 38.86
N LEU A 3 23.62 11.44 38.66
CA LEU A 3 24.11 12.61 37.93
C LEU A 3 24.39 12.36 36.44
N ILE A 4 24.13 11.15 35.95
CA ILE A 4 24.41 10.76 34.55
C ILE A 4 23.15 10.79 33.67
N LEU A 5 21.95 10.80 34.25
CA LEU A 5 20.70 10.76 33.47
C LEU A 5 20.25 12.15 32.99
N ASP A 6 20.58 13.21 33.71
CA ASP A 6 20.17 14.58 33.35
C ASP A 6 20.96 15.17 32.16
N GLN A 7 22.09 14.57 31.79
CA GLN A 7 22.90 15.04 30.66
C GLN A 7 22.45 14.47 29.30
N GLN A 8 21.55 13.49 29.27
CA GLN A 8 21.00 12.93 28.02
C GLN A 8 19.70 13.59 27.56
N ILE A 9 18.98 14.29 28.44
CA ILE A 9 17.74 14.99 28.08
C ILE A 9 18.05 16.33 27.36
N ALA A 10 19.16 16.98 27.69
CA ALA A 10 19.55 18.27 27.10
C ALA A 10 20.07 18.21 25.63
N GLN A 11 20.23 17.02 25.03
CA GLN A 11 20.65 16.88 23.63
C GLN A 11 19.50 16.66 22.64
N VAL A 12 18.28 16.37 23.10
CA VAL A 12 17.14 16.10 22.21
C VAL A 12 16.34 17.37 21.88
N GLU A 13 16.39 18.41 22.71
CA GLU A 13 15.63 19.66 22.49
C GLU A 13 16.27 20.64 21.50
N LYS A 14 17.39 20.29 20.83
CA LYS A 14 18.08 21.18 19.88
C LYS A 14 17.76 20.94 18.39
N GLU A 15 16.87 20.00 18.04
CA GLU A 15 16.60 19.66 16.63
C GLU A 15 15.18 19.95 16.11
N GLU A 16 14.22 20.43 16.92
CA GLU A 16 12.83 20.66 16.44
C GLU A 16 12.43 22.12 16.13
N GLU A 17 13.33 23.11 16.27
CA GLU A 17 13.04 24.49 15.88
C GLU A 17 13.64 24.88 14.51
N GLN A 18 13.25 24.23 13.40
CA GLN A 18 13.45 24.81 12.04
C GLN A 18 12.47 24.30 10.97
N ILE A 19 11.13 24.34 11.15
CA ILE A 19 10.24 24.42 9.97
C ILE A 19 8.95 25.22 10.27
N SER A 20 8.97 26.52 9.92
CA SER A 20 7.90 27.35 9.31
C SER A 20 6.50 27.36 9.96
N SER A 21 5.97 28.42 10.56
CA SER A 21 5.87 29.86 10.21
C SER A 21 5.44 30.21 8.76
N SER A 22 4.22 30.77 8.69
CA SER A 22 3.66 31.69 7.68
C SER A 22 3.30 31.17 6.28
N SER A 23 2.03 31.32 5.88
CA SER A 23 1.69 32.16 4.73
C SER A 23 0.20 32.48 4.68
N VAL A 24 -0.04 33.73 4.31
CA VAL A 24 -1.28 34.50 4.34
C VAL A 24 -2.11 34.23 3.10
N CYS A 25 -3.42 34.44 3.25
CA CYS A 25 -4.44 34.47 2.20
C CYS A 25 -4.10 35.51 1.11
N SER A 26 -4.29 35.17 -0.17
CA SER A 26 -4.74 36.12 -1.21
C SER A 26 -5.22 35.39 -2.47
N HIS A 27 -6.23 36.01 -3.07
CA HIS A 27 -7.08 35.58 -4.17
C HIS A 27 -6.46 35.92 -5.55
N ASP A 28 -6.97 35.25 -6.58
CA ASP A 28 -7.16 35.69 -7.98
C ASP A 28 -6.20 35.25 -9.12
N SER A 29 -6.90 34.77 -10.17
CA SER A 29 -6.64 34.83 -11.62
C SER A 29 -5.49 34.00 -12.21
N ASP A 30 -5.74 32.96 -13.02
CA ASP A 30 -6.28 32.89 -14.40
C ASP A 30 -5.19 32.92 -15.49
N SER A 31 -5.33 32.01 -16.46
CA SER A 31 -4.56 31.86 -17.71
C SER A 31 -3.06 31.49 -17.55
N SER A 32 -2.35 30.81 -18.44
CA SER A 32 -2.57 30.25 -19.76
C SER A 32 -1.39 29.29 -20.03
N PHE A 33 -1.62 28.31 -20.89
CA PHE A 33 -0.63 27.60 -21.70
C PHE A 33 0.71 28.33 -21.93
N ASP A 34 1.85 27.64 -21.76
CA ASP A 34 2.84 27.59 -22.84
C ASP A 34 3.75 26.35 -22.79
N LEU A 35 4.01 25.82 -24.00
CA LEU A 35 4.86 24.68 -24.34
C LEU A 35 6.30 25.20 -24.58
N GLU A 36 7.25 24.26 -24.74
CA GLU A 36 8.69 24.46 -25.05
C GLU A 36 9.56 24.77 -23.82
N ASN A 37 10.84 24.40 -23.70
CA ASN A 37 11.90 23.86 -24.55
C ASN A 37 12.96 23.33 -23.53
N LYS A 38 13.79 22.30 -23.73
CA LYS A 38 15.00 22.35 -24.56
C LYS A 38 15.79 21.03 -24.45
N VAL A 39 16.36 20.69 -25.60
CA VAL A 39 17.25 19.58 -25.94
C VAL A 39 18.70 19.85 -25.49
N HIS A 40 19.51 18.76 -25.43
CA HIS A 40 20.98 18.64 -25.37
C HIS A 40 21.55 18.35 -23.97
N ASN A 41 22.33 17.27 -23.74
CA ASN A 41 23.56 16.94 -24.45
C ASN A 41 23.91 15.44 -24.51
N LYS A 42 24.57 15.10 -25.63
CA LYS A 42 25.29 13.85 -25.94
C LYS A 42 26.73 13.94 -25.43
N SER A 43 27.26 12.85 -24.88
CA SER A 43 28.69 12.46 -24.96
C SER A 43 28.78 10.97 -24.60
N LEU A 44 28.83 10.02 -25.53
CA LEU A 44 29.98 9.60 -26.34
C LEU A 44 31.29 9.43 -25.53
N LEU A 45 31.48 8.24 -24.95
CA LEU A 45 32.82 7.66 -24.78
C LEU A 45 32.75 6.16 -25.09
N LYS A 46 33.64 5.72 -25.98
CA LYS A 46 33.75 4.39 -26.60
C LYS A 46 35.17 3.86 -26.35
N LYS A 47 35.28 2.55 -26.10
CA LYS A 47 36.39 1.56 -26.34
C LYS A 47 36.88 0.80 -25.08
N PRO A 48 37.50 -0.40 -25.21
CA PRO A 48 37.33 -1.47 -26.22
C PRO A 48 37.27 -2.93 -25.66
N THR A 49 36.68 -3.81 -26.49
CA THR A 49 36.87 -5.28 -26.72
C THR A 49 37.59 -6.20 -25.72
N ASN A 50 36.93 -7.33 -25.38
CA ASN A 50 37.48 -8.67 -25.64
C ASN A 50 36.34 -9.70 -25.93
N GLU A 51 36.57 -10.58 -26.91
CA GLU A 51 35.60 -11.46 -27.58
C GLU A 51 35.55 -12.90 -27.01
N GLN A 52 34.63 -13.70 -27.61
CA GLN A 52 34.35 -15.15 -27.51
C GLN A 52 33.14 -15.49 -26.60
N ASN A 53 32.03 -16.11 -27.01
CA ASN A 53 31.54 -16.81 -28.21
C ASN A 53 30.00 -16.55 -28.25
N GLY A 54 29.32 -16.30 -29.37
CA GLY A 54 29.06 -17.25 -30.45
C GLY A 54 27.66 -17.85 -30.29
N ASP A 55 26.60 -17.14 -30.73
CA ASP A 55 25.57 -17.72 -31.61
C ASP A 55 24.47 -16.71 -32.00
N GLU A 56 24.45 -16.48 -33.30
CA GLU A 56 23.36 -16.14 -34.22
C GLU A 56 22.00 -15.64 -33.67
N GLN A 57 21.66 -14.38 -34.01
CA GLN A 57 20.50 -14.03 -34.86
C GLN A 57 20.28 -12.50 -34.88
N LYS A 58 21.04 -11.81 -35.73
CA LYS A 58 20.65 -10.49 -36.25
C LYS A 58 20.03 -10.68 -37.62
N ARG A 59 18.70 -10.72 -37.73
CA ARG A 59 17.97 -10.30 -38.95
C ARG A 59 16.55 -9.81 -38.61
N ASN A 60 16.27 -8.60 -39.11
CA ASN A 60 14.97 -8.07 -39.55
C ASN A 60 14.12 -7.22 -38.58
N GLY A 61 13.87 -5.97 -39.02
CA GLY A 61 12.62 -5.28 -38.75
C GLY A 61 12.65 -4.21 -37.65
N LYS A 62 12.87 -2.96 -38.06
CA LYS A 62 12.70 -1.72 -37.29
C LYS A 62 11.21 -1.41 -37.00
N PHE A 63 10.43 -2.38 -36.53
CA PHE A 63 9.02 -2.21 -36.15
C PHE A 63 8.64 -3.16 -35.00
N GLY A 64 8.65 -2.60 -33.78
CA GLY A 64 8.07 -3.22 -32.59
C GLY A 64 8.86 -4.40 -32.05
N LEU A 65 9.73 -4.15 -31.06
CA LEU A 65 10.09 -5.16 -30.06
C LEU A 65 8.80 -5.58 -29.35
N LYS A 66 8.03 -6.48 -29.98
CA LYS A 66 6.88 -7.12 -29.38
C LYS A 66 7.39 -7.75 -28.09
N TYR A 67 6.76 -7.39 -26.97
CA TYR A 67 7.14 -7.87 -25.65
C TYR A 67 7.40 -9.38 -25.69
N ALA A 68 8.63 -9.80 -25.37
CA ALA A 68 8.98 -11.21 -25.31
C ALA A 68 7.98 -11.90 -24.38
N LYS A 69 7.22 -12.87 -24.92
CA LYS A 69 6.20 -13.58 -24.15
C LYS A 69 6.91 -14.46 -23.12
N ILE A 70 6.85 -14.05 -21.86
CA ILE A 70 7.48 -14.80 -20.76
C ILE A 70 6.68 -16.08 -20.50
N SER A 71 7.35 -17.22 -20.38
CA SER A 71 6.75 -18.50 -20.01
C SER A 71 6.44 -18.58 -18.51
N ASN A 72 5.54 -19.48 -18.09
CA ASN A 72 5.30 -19.73 -16.66
C ASN A 72 6.56 -20.19 -15.92
N ARG A 73 7.40 -21.00 -16.60
CA ARG A 73 8.68 -21.47 -16.05
C ARG A 73 9.65 -20.33 -15.74
N GLN A 74 9.80 -19.38 -16.68
CA GLN A 74 10.62 -18.19 -16.46
C GLN A 74 10.09 -17.29 -15.35
N ARG A 75 8.76 -17.18 -15.22
CA ARG A 75 8.12 -16.44 -14.12
C ARG A 75 8.44 -17.07 -12.77
N GLN A 76 8.33 -18.39 -12.66
CA GLN A 76 8.64 -19.13 -11.43
C GLN A 76 10.13 -19.02 -11.08
N ALA A 77 11.02 -19.23 -12.04
CA ALA A 77 12.47 -19.11 -11.84
C ALA A 77 12.87 -17.68 -11.40
N LEU A 78 12.21 -16.64 -11.92
CA LEU A 78 12.44 -15.26 -11.49
C LEU A 78 12.05 -15.05 -10.03
N ILE A 79 10.87 -15.54 -9.64
CA ILE A 79 10.36 -15.41 -8.27
C ILE A 79 11.32 -16.13 -7.32
N GLU A 80 11.62 -17.39 -7.63
CA GLU A 80 12.51 -18.24 -6.83
C GLU A 80 13.90 -17.62 -6.63
N ARG A 81 14.53 -17.10 -7.68
CA ARG A 81 15.84 -16.44 -7.54
C ARG A 81 15.78 -15.21 -6.63
N VAL A 82 14.77 -14.36 -6.81
CA VAL A 82 14.65 -13.12 -6.03
C VAL A 82 14.29 -13.40 -4.57
N THR A 83 13.46 -14.42 -4.30
CA THR A 83 13.04 -14.75 -2.93
C THR A 83 14.03 -15.63 -2.19
N SER A 84 14.58 -16.66 -2.85
CA SER A 84 15.42 -17.67 -2.21
C SER A 84 16.89 -17.27 -2.17
N THR A 85 17.40 -16.67 -3.26
CA THR A 85 18.81 -16.24 -3.34
C THR A 85 19.00 -14.79 -2.86
N GLY A 86 17.91 -14.04 -2.65
CA GLY A 86 17.96 -12.62 -2.24
C GLY A 86 18.57 -11.69 -3.29
N CYS A 87 18.69 -12.15 -4.54
CA CYS A 87 19.30 -11.34 -5.60
C CYS A 87 18.34 -10.26 -6.10
N THR A 88 18.91 -9.15 -6.60
CA THR A 88 18.10 -8.02 -7.07
C THR A 88 17.23 -8.42 -8.27
N ILE A 89 16.06 -7.79 -8.40
CA ILE A 89 15.18 -8.00 -9.57
C ILE A 89 15.94 -7.72 -10.88
N LYS A 90 16.87 -6.76 -10.86
CA LYS A 90 17.66 -6.36 -12.04
C LYS A 90 18.64 -7.45 -12.47
N SER A 91 19.35 -8.07 -11.53
CA SER A 91 20.28 -9.18 -11.83
C SER A 91 19.50 -10.40 -12.31
N ALA A 92 18.46 -10.81 -11.58
CA ALA A 92 17.66 -11.97 -11.95
C ALA A 92 16.97 -11.84 -13.32
N ALA A 93 16.52 -10.62 -13.67
CA ALA A 93 15.94 -10.34 -14.98
C ALA A 93 16.96 -10.44 -16.11
N LYS A 94 18.20 -9.99 -15.89
CA LYS A 94 19.28 -10.09 -16.87
C LYS A 94 19.62 -11.56 -17.15
N ASP A 95 19.74 -12.37 -16.09
CA ASP A 95 20.12 -13.78 -16.21
C ASP A 95 19.03 -14.63 -16.89
N LEU A 96 17.75 -14.24 -16.72
CA LEU A 96 16.61 -14.93 -17.33
C LEU A 96 16.21 -14.34 -18.69
N SER A 97 16.95 -13.35 -19.19
CA SER A 97 16.64 -12.60 -20.43
C SER A 97 15.22 -12.04 -20.46
N ILE A 98 14.78 -11.47 -19.33
CA ILE A 98 13.47 -10.84 -19.16
C ILE A 98 13.64 -9.33 -19.10
N ASN A 99 12.75 -8.58 -19.77
CA ASN A 99 12.70 -7.13 -19.65
C ASN A 99 12.48 -6.70 -18.19
N PHE A 100 13.27 -5.74 -17.72
CA PHE A 100 13.22 -5.28 -16.32
C PHE A 100 11.81 -4.84 -15.89
N SER A 101 11.10 -4.11 -16.75
CA SER A 101 9.71 -3.67 -16.49
C SER A 101 8.78 -4.86 -16.26
N THR A 102 8.93 -5.95 -17.03
CA THR A 102 8.09 -7.14 -16.87
C THR A 102 8.47 -7.93 -15.62
N ALA A 103 9.76 -8.02 -15.29
CA ALA A 103 10.21 -8.62 -14.04
C ALA A 103 9.68 -7.86 -12.82
N LYS A 104 9.70 -6.52 -12.86
CA LYS A 104 9.11 -5.65 -11.83
C LYS A 104 7.61 -5.90 -11.67
N ALA A 105 6.87 -5.98 -12.78
CA ALA A 105 5.43 -6.28 -12.75
C ALA A 105 5.13 -7.68 -12.16
N ILE A 106 5.89 -8.70 -12.55
CA ILE A 106 5.77 -10.05 -11.99
C ILE A 106 6.00 -10.04 -10.48
N MET A 107 7.07 -9.38 -10.02
CA MET A 107 7.41 -9.33 -8.60
C MET A 107 6.39 -8.53 -7.80
N GLN A 108 5.83 -7.46 -8.37
CA GLN A 108 4.76 -6.68 -7.75
C GLN A 108 3.48 -7.51 -7.58
N ILE A 109 3.08 -8.26 -8.62
CA ILE A 109 1.94 -9.18 -8.54
C ILE A 109 2.21 -10.26 -7.50
N PHE A 110 3.42 -10.83 -7.47
CA PHE A 110 3.78 -11.84 -6.48
C PHE A 110 3.71 -11.29 -5.05
N ARG A 111 4.24 -10.09 -4.78
CA ARG A 111 4.18 -9.45 -3.45
C ARG A 111 2.76 -9.09 -3.02
N ARG A 112 1.88 -8.74 -3.96
CA ARG A 112 0.50 -8.34 -3.66
C ARG A 112 -0.45 -9.54 -3.54
N GLU A 113 -0.33 -10.52 -4.43
CA GLU A 113 -1.30 -11.60 -4.60
C GLU A 113 -0.73 -12.99 -4.22
N GLY A 114 0.58 -13.13 -3.97
CA GLY A 114 1.23 -14.43 -3.76
C GLY A 114 1.32 -15.30 -5.03
N ARG A 115 1.03 -14.74 -6.21
CA ARG A 115 0.76 -15.50 -7.43
C ARG A 115 2.02 -15.85 -8.25
N ILE A 116 2.34 -17.14 -8.32
CA ILE A 116 3.51 -17.67 -9.05
C ILE A 116 3.20 -17.92 -10.55
N THR A 117 2.04 -18.46 -10.89
CA THR A 117 1.69 -18.85 -12.27
C THR A 117 0.83 -17.80 -12.98
N LYS A 118 0.75 -17.81 -14.32
CA LYS A 118 -0.23 -16.98 -15.06
C LYS A 118 -1.69 -17.34 -14.72
N LYS A 119 -2.60 -16.38 -14.88
CA LYS A 119 -4.05 -16.58 -14.71
C LYS A 119 -4.58 -17.45 -15.83
N ILE A 120 -5.03 -18.66 -15.48
CA ILE A 120 -5.80 -19.52 -16.38
C ILE A 120 -7.15 -18.84 -16.54
N VAL A 121 -7.40 -18.29 -17.74
CA VAL A 121 -8.73 -17.86 -18.13
C VAL A 121 -9.42 -19.11 -18.66
N ARG A 122 -10.50 -19.55 -18.01
CA ARG A 122 -11.32 -20.66 -18.53
C ARG A 122 -11.87 -20.21 -19.88
N GLU A 123 -11.58 -20.98 -20.94
CA GLU A 123 -12.24 -20.79 -22.22
C GLU A 123 -13.73 -21.07 -22.03
N ILE A 124 -14.55 -20.02 -22.05
CA ILE A 124 -16.00 -20.17 -22.08
C ILE A 124 -16.31 -20.80 -23.43
N LYS A 125 -16.67 -22.09 -23.42
CA LYS A 125 -17.21 -22.77 -24.60
C LYS A 125 -18.44 -21.99 -25.05
N GLN A 126 -18.31 -21.19 -26.11
CA GLN A 126 -19.45 -20.56 -26.75
C GLN A 126 -20.33 -21.70 -27.28
N LYS A 127 -21.45 -21.97 -26.61
CA LYS A 127 -22.49 -22.87 -27.11
C LYS A 127 -23.00 -22.25 -28.42
N THR A 128 -22.66 -22.88 -29.53
CA THR A 128 -23.24 -22.63 -30.84
C THR A 128 -24.72 -23.02 -30.80
N ASN A 129 -25.60 -22.09 -30.42
CA ASN A 129 -27.02 -22.18 -30.72
C ASN A 129 -27.21 -21.84 -32.20
N LYS A 130 -27.16 -22.87 -33.05
CA LYS A 130 -27.71 -22.81 -34.41
C LYS A 130 -28.98 -23.66 -34.43
N ASN A 131 -30.10 -22.97 -34.62
CA ASN A 131 -31.32 -23.41 -35.28
C ASN A 131 -31.97 -24.71 -34.82
N LEU A 132 -33.17 -24.61 -34.24
CA LEU A 132 -34.32 -25.41 -34.68
C LEU A 132 -35.61 -24.68 -34.30
N GLY A 133 -36.28 -24.11 -35.31
CA GLY A 133 -37.67 -23.72 -35.23
C GLY A 133 -38.58 -24.83 -35.77
N GLN A 134 -39.86 -24.74 -35.39
CA GLN A 134 -41.06 -25.38 -35.94
C GLN A 134 -41.43 -26.79 -35.46
N ASN A 135 -42.56 -26.82 -34.74
CA ASN A 135 -43.75 -27.67 -34.87
C ASN A 135 -43.56 -29.19 -35.02
N SER A 136 -44.20 -29.97 -34.12
CA SER A 136 -45.26 -30.95 -34.43
C SER A 136 -45.62 -31.73 -33.15
N GLU A 137 -46.90 -31.70 -32.80
CA GLU A 137 -47.53 -32.72 -31.96
C GLU A 137 -47.50 -34.09 -32.67
N ASP A 138 -47.79 -35.16 -31.92
CA ASP A 138 -47.84 -36.57 -32.32
C ASP A 138 -46.50 -37.33 -32.41
N ILE A 139 -46.25 -38.21 -31.44
CA ILE A 139 -46.32 -39.68 -31.60
C ILE A 139 -45.84 -40.32 -30.30
N VAL A 140 -46.83 -40.83 -29.58
CA VAL A 140 -46.72 -41.76 -28.47
C VAL A 140 -46.44 -43.17 -29.02
N GLN A 141 -45.54 -43.89 -28.33
CA GLN A 141 -45.33 -45.35 -28.36
C GLN A 141 -44.70 -46.01 -29.61
N LYS A 142 -43.43 -46.41 -29.46
CA LYS A 142 -42.96 -47.77 -29.79
C LYS A 142 -41.59 -48.10 -29.16
N LYS A 143 -41.62 -49.08 -28.23
CA LYS A 143 -40.68 -50.21 -28.01
C LYS A 143 -39.17 -49.91 -28.05
N SER A 144 -38.47 -49.94 -26.92
CA SER A 144 -37.91 -51.13 -26.22
C SER A 144 -36.71 -51.78 -26.92
N GLN A 145 -35.66 -52.02 -26.12
CA GLN A 145 -34.43 -52.76 -26.39
C GLN A 145 -33.37 -52.03 -27.23
N PHE A 146 -32.41 -51.41 -26.55
CA PHE A 146 -30.99 -51.81 -26.55
C PHE A 146 -30.20 -50.88 -25.61
N ASN A 147 -29.19 -51.44 -24.94
CA ASN A 147 -28.15 -50.82 -24.09
C ASN A 147 -28.45 -50.59 -22.60
N GLU A 148 -28.50 -51.70 -21.87
CA GLU A 148 -27.68 -51.85 -20.66
C GLU A 148 -26.20 -51.59 -21.01
N LYS A 149 -25.70 -50.38 -20.70
CA LYS A 149 -24.28 -50.01 -20.48
C LYS A 149 -24.21 -48.48 -20.37
N ASN A 150 -24.80 -47.90 -19.33
CA ASN A 150 -24.49 -46.50 -18.95
C ASN A 150 -24.95 -46.12 -17.53
N GLU A 151 -24.82 -47.02 -16.55
CA GLU A 151 -25.04 -46.68 -15.13
C GLU A 151 -23.82 -45.97 -14.48
N GLY A 152 -22.82 -45.55 -15.25
CA GLY A 152 -21.60 -44.92 -14.74
C GLY A 152 -21.62 -43.39 -14.63
N TYR A 153 -22.59 -42.70 -15.26
CA TYR A 153 -22.49 -41.24 -15.45
C TYR A 153 -23.46 -40.39 -14.64
N VAL A 154 -24.52 -40.96 -14.07
CA VAL A 154 -25.56 -40.16 -13.36
C VAL A 154 -25.19 -39.89 -11.90
N LYS A 155 -24.25 -40.63 -11.30
CA LYS A 155 -23.79 -40.39 -9.92
C LYS A 155 -22.72 -39.31 -9.77
N VAL A 156 -22.14 -38.79 -10.86
CA VAL A 156 -21.06 -37.79 -10.78
C VAL A 156 -21.61 -36.37 -10.65
N GLU A 157 -22.75 -36.06 -11.27
CA GLU A 157 -23.35 -34.71 -11.19
C GLU A 157 -23.89 -34.38 -9.79
N ALA A 158 -24.55 -35.31 -9.11
CA ALA A 158 -25.05 -35.09 -7.74
C ALA A 158 -23.93 -34.95 -6.68
N ILE A 159 -22.73 -35.47 -6.96
CA ILE A 159 -21.55 -35.29 -6.08
C ILE A 159 -20.86 -33.95 -6.38
N GLN A 160 -21.00 -33.41 -7.59
CA GLN A 160 -20.40 -32.15 -8.00
C GLN A 160 -21.16 -30.95 -7.39
N ASP A 161 -22.49 -31.00 -7.33
CA ASP A 161 -23.33 -29.96 -6.71
C ASP A 161 -23.12 -29.87 -5.18
N ASN A 162 -22.81 -30.99 -4.51
CA ASN A 162 -22.51 -31.00 -3.07
C ASN A 162 -21.16 -30.35 -2.72
N ASN A 163 -20.17 -30.42 -3.62
CA ASN A 163 -18.87 -29.77 -3.41
C ASN A 163 -18.93 -28.26 -3.66
N GLU A 164 -19.71 -27.82 -4.65
CA GLU A 164 -19.91 -26.39 -4.91
C GLU A 164 -20.71 -25.71 -3.78
N THR A 165 -21.71 -26.41 -3.25
CA THR A 165 -22.50 -25.92 -2.09
C THR A 165 -21.64 -25.76 -0.84
N ASN A 166 -20.76 -26.72 -0.53
CA ASN A 166 -19.82 -26.62 0.61
C ASN A 166 -18.81 -25.48 0.44
N LEU A 167 -18.28 -25.28 -0.77
CA LEU A 167 -17.32 -24.20 -1.01
C LEU A 167 -17.96 -22.82 -0.84
N TYR A 168 -19.21 -22.66 -1.28
CA TYR A 168 -19.96 -21.43 -1.09
C TYR A 168 -20.23 -21.16 0.39
N GLN A 169 -20.65 -22.19 1.14
CA GLN A 169 -20.91 -22.07 2.57
C GLN A 169 -19.65 -21.71 3.35
N GLN A 170 -18.49 -22.29 3.03
CA GLN A 170 -17.22 -21.94 3.63
C GLN A 170 -16.81 -20.48 3.32
N ALA A 171 -17.05 -20.01 2.10
CA ALA A 171 -16.78 -18.62 1.74
C ALA A 171 -17.72 -17.65 2.48
N GLU A 172 -18.98 -18.01 2.67
CA GLU A 172 -19.94 -17.22 3.44
C GLU A 172 -19.54 -17.11 4.92
N GLU A 173 -19.13 -18.22 5.55
CA GLU A 173 -18.63 -18.22 6.92
C GLU A 173 -17.37 -17.37 7.09
N ALA A 174 -16.43 -17.47 6.13
CA ALA A 174 -15.23 -16.62 6.12
C ALA A 174 -15.58 -15.13 6.00
N ASN A 175 -16.56 -14.79 5.16
CA ASN A 175 -17.05 -13.42 5.02
C ASN A 175 -17.73 -12.91 6.30
N ARG A 176 -18.55 -13.75 6.96
CA ARG A 176 -19.15 -13.41 8.26
C ARG A 176 -18.09 -13.16 9.33
N HIS A 177 -17.08 -14.02 9.40
CA HIS A 177 -15.97 -13.85 10.34
C HIS A 177 -15.19 -12.57 10.06
N GLN A 178 -14.90 -12.26 8.79
CA GLN A 178 -14.26 -11.02 8.40
C GLN A 178 -15.10 -9.79 8.79
N ALA A 179 -16.42 -9.84 8.61
CA ALA A 179 -17.32 -8.77 9.00
C ALA A 179 -17.31 -8.52 10.52
N LEU A 180 -17.25 -9.58 11.34
CA LEU A 180 -17.14 -9.46 12.79
C LEU A 180 -15.82 -8.80 13.22
N ILE A 181 -14.70 -9.17 12.59
CA ILE A 181 -13.41 -8.52 12.85
C ILE A 181 -13.48 -7.03 12.51
N ILE A 182 -14.02 -6.68 11.35
CA ILE A 182 -14.17 -5.27 10.93
C ILE A 182 -15.02 -4.50 11.93
N GLN A 183 -16.12 -5.08 12.41
CA GLN A 183 -16.98 -4.47 13.42
C GLN A 183 -16.22 -4.22 14.73
N GLN A 184 -15.42 -5.19 15.19
CA GLN A 184 -14.62 -5.06 16.41
C GLN A 184 -13.56 -3.96 16.26
N LEU A 185 -12.87 -3.90 15.13
CA LEU A 185 -11.88 -2.86 14.85
C LEU A 185 -12.51 -1.46 14.81
N ASN A 186 -13.70 -1.34 14.20
CA ASN A 186 -14.43 -0.08 14.17
C ASN A 186 -14.84 0.37 15.57
N ALA A 187 -15.31 -0.55 16.42
CA ALA A 187 -15.66 -0.22 17.81
C ALA A 187 -14.43 0.25 18.61
N GLN A 188 -13.27 -0.39 18.42
CA GLN A 188 -12.02 0.03 19.05
C GLN A 188 -11.57 1.42 18.56
N ASN A 189 -11.66 1.69 17.25
CA ASN A 189 -11.33 2.99 16.68
C ASN A 189 -12.21 4.11 17.24
N ILE A 190 -13.51 3.87 17.38
CA ILE A 190 -14.45 4.85 17.97
C ILE A 190 -14.08 5.14 19.43
N TYR A 191 -13.73 4.11 20.20
CA TYR A 191 -13.29 4.26 21.59
C TYR A 191 -12.01 5.10 21.69
N LEU A 192 -11.00 4.78 20.88
CA LEU A 192 -9.73 5.51 20.85
C LEU A 192 -9.93 6.97 20.44
N GLN A 193 -10.76 7.22 19.42
CA GLN A 193 -11.09 8.57 18.99
C GLN A 193 -11.75 9.38 20.10
N SER A 194 -12.69 8.77 20.83
CA SER A 194 -13.33 9.41 21.99
C SER A 194 -12.31 9.73 23.09
N ARG A 195 -11.35 8.82 23.34
CA ARG A 195 -10.27 9.05 24.33
C ARG A 195 -9.34 10.18 23.92
N VAL A 196 -8.98 10.29 22.64
CA VAL A 196 -8.16 11.38 22.11
C VAL A 196 -8.87 12.72 22.30
N ASN A 197 -10.16 12.79 21.98
CA ASN A 197 -10.97 14.00 22.17
C ASN A 197 -11.01 14.43 23.64
N GLN A 198 -11.17 13.47 24.56
CA GLN A 198 -11.13 13.75 26.00
C GLN A 198 -9.78 14.32 26.43
N LEU A 199 -8.67 13.69 26.04
CA LEU A 199 -7.33 14.16 26.38
C LEU A 199 -7.05 15.56 25.82
N GLN A 200 -7.60 15.88 24.65
CA GLN A 200 -7.49 17.22 24.07
C GLN A 200 -8.24 18.27 24.91
N GLN A 201 -9.42 17.93 25.43
CA GLN A 201 -10.15 18.80 26.36
C GLN A 201 -9.39 18.98 27.68
N ASP A 202 -8.87 17.88 28.25
CA ASP A 202 -8.10 17.92 29.49
C ASP A 202 -6.85 18.79 29.34
N LYS A 203 -6.13 18.67 28.21
CA LYS A 203 -4.99 19.53 27.88
C LYS A 203 -5.37 21.01 27.86
N LEU A 204 -6.49 21.37 27.23
CA LEU A 204 -6.97 22.74 27.20
C LEU A 204 -7.29 23.27 28.60
N GLN A 205 -7.93 22.46 29.44
CA GLN A 205 -8.21 22.85 30.83
C GLN A 205 -6.93 23.05 31.65
N ILE A 206 -5.93 22.19 31.50
CA ILE A 206 -4.64 22.33 32.17
C ILE A 206 -3.95 23.62 31.73
N ASN A 207 -3.94 23.92 30.42
CA ASN A 207 -3.37 25.15 29.91
C ASN A 207 -4.07 26.39 30.50
N GLN A 208 -5.41 26.40 30.55
CA GLN A 208 -6.15 27.50 31.17
C GLN A 208 -5.79 27.68 32.66
N LYS A 209 -5.67 26.59 33.41
CA LYS A 209 -5.26 26.64 34.83
C LYS A 209 -3.83 27.17 34.99
N TYR A 210 -2.94 26.78 34.08
CA TYR A 210 -1.55 27.23 34.07
C TYR A 210 -1.44 28.74 33.80
N GLU A 211 -2.18 29.26 32.82
CA GLU A 211 -2.26 30.69 32.54
C GLU A 211 -2.76 31.50 33.74
N LEU A 212 -3.79 31.00 34.43
CA LEU A 212 -4.29 31.63 35.66
C LEU A 212 -3.24 31.66 36.76
N LEU A 213 -2.47 30.58 36.92
CA LEU A 213 -1.40 30.52 37.91
C LEU A 213 -0.27 31.51 37.60
N ILE A 214 0.13 31.63 36.33
CA ILE A 214 1.12 32.63 35.88
C ILE A 214 0.65 34.04 36.23
N MET A 215 -0.61 34.36 35.92
CA MET A 215 -1.19 35.66 36.23
C MET A 215 -1.17 35.97 37.73
N GLN A 216 -1.55 35.00 38.57
CA GLN A 216 -1.51 35.14 40.03
C GLN A 216 -0.07 35.34 40.55
N TYR A 217 0.87 34.56 40.04
CA TYR A 217 2.29 34.71 40.38
C TYR A 217 2.81 36.11 40.03
N HIS A 218 2.47 36.60 38.84
CA HIS A 218 2.86 37.93 38.40
C HIS A 218 2.27 39.04 39.31
N GLN A 219 0.99 38.91 39.69
CA GLN A 219 0.35 39.85 40.63
C GLN A 219 1.06 39.86 41.98
N LEU A 220 1.40 38.69 42.52
CA LEU A 220 2.12 38.58 43.79
C LEU A 220 3.52 39.22 43.69
N GLN A 221 4.21 39.01 42.59
CA GLN A 221 5.52 39.62 42.34
C GLN A 221 5.44 41.15 42.31
N GLN A 222 4.40 41.71 41.67
CA GLN A 222 4.17 43.15 41.68
C GLN A 222 3.93 43.69 43.09
N MET A 223 3.11 43.01 43.90
CA MET A 223 2.90 43.40 45.30
C MET A 223 4.20 43.36 46.10
N ALA A 224 4.99 42.29 45.97
CA ALA A 224 6.27 42.16 46.65
C ALA A 224 7.23 43.30 46.31
N HIS A 225 7.30 43.70 45.03
CA HIS A 225 8.13 44.85 44.61
C HIS A 225 7.68 46.17 45.24
N GLN A 226 6.37 46.42 45.33
CA GLN A 226 5.83 47.64 45.97
C GLN A 226 6.16 47.70 47.47
N PHE A 227 6.13 46.57 48.18
CA PHE A 227 6.47 46.52 49.61
C PHE A 227 7.98 46.63 49.89
N LEU A 228 8.83 46.05 49.04
CA LEU A 228 10.28 45.96 49.30
C LEU A 228 11.07 47.18 48.80
N GLN A 229 10.59 47.91 47.79
CA GLN A 229 11.32 49.07 47.25
C GLN A 229 11.57 50.21 48.28
N PRO A 230 10.63 50.61 49.15
CA PRO A 230 10.83 51.73 50.07
C PRO A 230 11.91 51.48 51.15
N CYS A 231 12.08 50.24 51.59
CA CYS A 231 13.01 49.90 52.69
C CYS A 231 14.49 50.00 52.29
N MET A 232 14.81 49.92 50.99
CA MET A 232 16.20 49.89 50.52
C MET A 232 16.83 51.30 50.36
N TYR A 233 16.03 52.37 50.38
CA TYR A 233 16.53 53.74 50.14
C TYR A 233 16.65 54.62 51.40
N GLN A 234 16.37 54.09 52.61
CA GLN A 234 16.44 54.88 53.86
C GLN A 234 17.66 54.60 54.75
N CYS A 235 18.62 53.78 54.31
CA CYS A 235 19.74 53.33 55.17
C CYS A 235 21.12 53.93 54.80
N SER A 236 21.19 55.21 54.40
CA SER A 236 22.44 55.83 53.91
C SER A 236 22.79 57.17 54.55
N THR A 237 22.39 57.44 55.80
CA THR A 237 22.89 58.61 56.56
C THR A 237 23.07 58.30 58.05
N PHE A 238 24.03 57.45 58.41
CA PHE A 238 24.60 57.42 59.76
C PHE A 238 26.10 57.16 59.66
N SER A 239 26.83 58.20 59.28
CA SER A 239 28.28 58.29 59.48
C SER A 239 28.62 59.74 59.81
N GLN A 240 28.73 60.03 61.11
CA GLN A 240 29.51 61.12 61.68
C GLN A 240 29.83 60.77 63.13
#